data_AF-A0A1C7FA81-F1
#
_entry.id   AF-A0A1C7FA81-F1
#
_cell.length_a   1.000
_cell.length_b   1.000
_cell.length_c   1.000
_cell.angle_alpha   90.00
_cell.angle_beta   90.00
_cell.angle_gamma   90.00
#
_symmetry.space_group_name_H-M   'P 1'
#
loop_
_entity.id
_entity.type
_entity.pdbx_description
1 polymer ?
#
loop_
_entity_poly.entity_id
_entity_poly.type
_entity_poly.pdbx_seq_one_letter_code
_entity_poly.pdbx_strand_id
1 'polypeptide(L)' 'MQYAAVRICPSGGIVRHEDTQEVANVLVGDFESMEDAANQACLDLNCTQLRKGVLSKGEGKGGFMLVSTQELEAV' A
#
# COMPACT_ATOMS: atom_id res chain seq x y z
N MET A 1 -1.15 -9.77 -12.03
CA MET A 1 -0.06 -9.56 -11.05
C MET A 1 -0.67 -9.25 -9.70
N GLN A 2 -0.22 -9.93 -8.63
CA GLN A 2 -0.78 -9.72 -7.29
C GLN A 2 -0.15 -8.49 -6.63
N TYR A 3 -1.00 -7.59 -6.13
CA TYR A 3 -0.61 -6.34 -5.51
C TYR A 3 -1.00 -6.29 -4.03
N ALA A 4 -0.12 -5.72 -3.23
CA ALA A 4 -0.32 -5.44 -1.81
C ALA A 4 -0.04 -3.96 -1.53
N ALA A 5 -0.86 -3.37 -0.66
CA ALA A 5 -0.74 -1.99 -0.22
C ALA A 5 0.02 -1.96 1.12
N VAL A 6 1.29 -1.55 1.09
CA VAL A 6 2.13 -1.40 2.28
C VAL A 6 1.84 -0.08 2.95
N ARG A 7 1.58 -0.09 4.26
CA ARG A 7 1.30 1.11 5.03
C ARG A 7 2.59 1.88 5.34
N ILE A 8 2.55 3.19 5.07
CA ILE A 8 3.67 4.11 5.28
C ILE A 8 3.25 5.20 6.27
N CYS A 9 4.11 5.48 7.24
CA CYS A 9 3.98 6.61 8.15
C CYS A 9 4.09 7.95 7.40
N PRO A 10 3.52 9.04 7.96
CA PRO A 10 3.69 10.38 7.41
C PRO A 10 5.16 10.80 7.23
N SER A 11 6.06 10.22 8.04
CA SER A 11 7.50 10.41 8.00
C SER A 11 8.23 9.60 6.91
N GLY A 12 7.51 8.82 6.10
CA GLY A 12 8.09 7.96 5.05
C GLY A 12 8.61 6.60 5.53
N GLY A 13 8.47 6.29 6.83
CA GLY A 13 8.82 4.99 7.38
C GLY A 13 7.76 3.93 7.06
N ILE A 14 8.20 2.69 6.80
CA ILE A 14 7.29 1.54 6.67
C ILE A 14 6.75 1.20 8.05
N VAL A 15 5.42 1.06 8.17
CA VAL A 15 4.79 0.61 9.41
C VAL A 15 4.95 -0.90 9.50
N ARG A 16 5.58 -1.39 10.58
CA ARG A 16 5.65 -2.81 10.91
C ARG A 16 4.80 -3.08 12.14
N HIS A 17 4.18 -4.25 12.22
CA HIS A 17 3.49 -4.67 13.43
C HIS A 17 4.52 -4.85 14.55
N GLU A 18 4.25 -4.33 15.76
CA GLU A 18 5.20 -4.38 16.88
C GLU A 18 5.46 -5.82 17.34
N ASP A 19 4.45 -6.69 17.27
CA ASP A 19 4.52 -8.06 17.77
C ASP A 19 5.11 -9.04 16.74
N THR A 20 4.73 -8.94 15.47
CA THR A 20 5.16 -9.87 14.41
C THR A 20 6.36 -9.37 13.62
N GLN A 21 6.71 -8.09 13.76
CA GLN A 21 7.68 -7.37 12.91
C GLN A 21 7.36 -7.38 11.42
N GLU A 22 6.19 -7.90 11.03
CA GLU A 22 5.76 -7.97 9.64
C GLU A 22 5.40 -6.58 9.13
N VAL A 23 5.72 -6.33 7.86
CA VAL A 23 5.32 -5.12 7.17
C VAL A 23 3.80 -5.07 7.12
N ALA A 24 3.21 -4.01 7.69
CA ALA A 24 1.77 -3.82 7.69
C ALA A 24 1.31 -3.59 6.25
N ASN A 25 0.85 -4.65 5.62
CA ASN A 25 0.37 -4.66 4.25
C ASN A 25 -1.11 -5.10 4.21
N VAL A 26 -1.82 -4.59 3.21
CA VAL A 26 -3.18 -5.02 2.91
C VAL A 26 -3.17 -5.61 1.52
N LEU A 27 -3.56 -6.88 1.40
CA LEU A 27 -3.64 -7.53 0.11
C LEU A 27 -4.79 -6.92 -0.69
N VAL A 28 -4.49 -6.35 -1.86
CA VAL A 28 -5.49 -5.69 -2.71
C VAL A 28 -6.12 -6.71 -3.64
N GLY A 29 -5.31 -7.58 -4.23
CA GLY A 29 -5.77 -8.61 -5.15
C GLY A 29 -4.88 -8.75 -6.38
N ASP A 30 -5.41 -9.43 -7.40
CA ASP A 30 -4.74 -9.67 -8.67
C ASP A 30 -5.27 -8.72 -9.75
N PHE A 31 -4.38 -7.92 -10.33
CA PHE A 31 -4.72 -6.92 -11.35
C PHE A 31 -3.74 -6.96 -12.51
N GLU A 32 -4.17 -6.50 -13.68
CA GLU A 32 -3.31 -6.38 -14.87
C GLU A 32 -2.43 -5.12 -14.81
N SER A 33 -2.98 -4.01 -14.30
CA SER A 33 -2.28 -2.73 -14.14
C SER A 33 -2.18 -2.31 -12.68
N MET A 34 -1.06 -1.67 -12.32
CA MET A 34 -0.88 -1.04 -11.01
C MET A 34 -1.92 0.08 -10.77
N GLU A 35 -2.40 0.72 -11.83
CA GLU A 35 -3.40 1.78 -11.75
C GLU A 35 -4.78 1.22 -11.37
N ASP A 36 -5.15 0.06 -11.91
CA ASP A 36 -6.39 -0.63 -11.54
C ASP A 36 -6.35 -1.11 -10.09
N ALA A 37 -5.21 -1.66 -9.67
CA ALA A 37 -4.97 -2.01 -8.28
C ALA A 37 -5.06 -0.78 -7.36
N ALA A 38 -4.55 0.38 -7.79
CA ALA A 38 -4.57 1.61 -7.01
C ALA A 38 -5.98 2.14 -6.83
N ASN A 39 -6.76 2.13 -7.90
CA ASN A 39 -8.16 2.54 -7.89
C ASN A 39 -8.96 1.64 -6.94
N GLN A 40 -8.80 0.32 -7.06
CA GLN A 40 -9.51 -0.62 -6.19
C GLN A 40 -9.07 -0.47 -4.72
N ALA A 41 -7.76 -0.40 -4.47
CA ALA A 41 -7.23 -0.18 -3.12
C ALA A 41 -7.77 1.10 -2.49
N CYS A 42 -7.96 2.17 -3.27
CA CYS A 42 -8.53 3.40 -2.72
C CYS A 42 -10.03 3.39 -2.51
N LEU A 43 -10.78 2.56 -3.22
CA LEU A 43 -12.17 2.29 -2.87
C LEU A 43 -12.25 1.57 -1.52
N ASP A 44 -11.38 0.58 -1.29
CA ASP A 44 -11.42 -0.25 -0.08
C ASP A 44 -10.82 0.45 1.16
N LEU A 45 -9.74 1.22 0.97
CA LEU A 45 -9.01 1.90 2.05
C LEU A 45 -9.42 3.36 2.26
N ASN A 46 -10.38 3.85 1.45
CA ASN A 46 -10.84 5.23 1.43
C ASN A 46 -9.67 6.23 1.36
N CYS A 47 -8.84 6.07 0.33
CA CYS A 47 -7.65 6.88 0.10
C CYS A 47 -7.73 7.67 -1.22
N THR A 48 -6.73 8.52 -1.45
CA THR A 48 -6.54 9.24 -2.70
C THR A 48 -5.22 8.83 -3.33
N GLN A 49 -5.25 8.38 -4.58
CA GLN A 49 -4.03 8.10 -5.33
C GLN A 49 -3.29 9.42 -5.59
N LEU A 50 -2.03 9.50 -5.13
CA LEU A 50 -1.18 10.66 -5.37
C LEU A 50 -0.44 10.51 -6.69
N ARG A 51 0.38 9.46 -6.85
CA ARG A 51 1.18 9.18 -8.05
C ARG A 51 1.87 7.82 -7.96
N LYS A 52 2.02 7.13 -9.10
CA LYS A 52 2.82 5.89 -9.28
C LYS A 52 2.61 4.85 -8.16
N GLY A 53 1.35 4.52 -7.83
CA GLY A 53 1.02 3.52 -6.81
C GLY A 53 1.12 4.02 -5.36
N VAL A 54 1.48 5.28 -5.11
CA VAL A 54 1.39 5.90 -3.78
C VAL A 54 -0.02 6.41 -3.54
N LEU A 55 -0.61 5.95 -2.45
CA LEU A 55 -1.94 6.30 -1.99
C LEU A 55 -1.83 7.06 -0.67
N SER A 56 -2.60 8.12 -0.50
CA SER A 56 -2.62 8.92 0.72
C SER A 56 -3.98 8.83 1.40
N LYS A 57 -4.00 8.66 2.72
CA LYS A 57 -5.24 8.64 3.52
C LYS A 57 -5.64 10.05 4.01
N GLY A 58 -4.97 11.08 3.52
CA GLY A 58 -5.16 12.47 3.92
C GLY A 58 -4.03 13.01 4.81
N GLU A 59 -4.09 14.32 5.06
CA GLU A 59 -3.02 15.07 5.71
C GLU A 59 -2.71 14.53 7.11
N GLY A 60 -1.44 14.22 7.38
CA GLY A 60 -0.97 13.72 8.68
C GLY A 60 -1.35 12.27 9.03
N LYS A 61 -2.12 11.56 8.19
CA LYS A 61 -2.57 10.17 8.48
C LYS A 61 -1.71 9.07 7.84
N GLY A 62 -0.66 9.45 7.12
CA GLY A 62 0.21 8.54 6.38
C GLY A 62 -0.43 8.10 5.07
N GLY A 63 0.13 7.05 4.49
CA GLY A 63 -0.31 6.56 3.19
C GLY A 63 -0.12 5.05 3.04
N PHE A 64 -0.33 4.60 1.82
CA PHE A 64 -0.04 3.27 1.37
C PHE A 64 0.80 3.34 0.10
N MET A 65 1.67 2.36 -0.10
CA MET A 65 2.37 2.17 -1.36
C MET A 65 2.00 0.81 -1.89
N LEU A 66 1.51 0.80 -3.13
CA LEU A 66 1.32 -0.43 -3.87
C LEU A 66 2.67 -1.00 -4.25
N VAL A 67 2.86 -2.25 -3.87
CA VAL A 67 3.96 -3.09 -4.28
C VAL A 67 3.39 -4.41 -4.77
N SER A 68 4.10 -5.06 -5.67
CA SER A 68 3.76 -6.45 -5.99
C SER A 68 4.10 -7.37 -4.81
N THR A 69 3.45 -8.52 -4.71
CA THR A 69 3.81 -9.51 -3.67
C THR A 69 5.24 -10.02 -3.84
N GLN A 70 5.75 -10.09 -5.07
CA GLN A 70 7.16 -10.41 -5.33
C GLN A 70 8.12 -9.36 -4.75
N GLU A 71 7.81 -8.07 -4.87
CA GLU A 71 8.62 -7.01 -4.27
C GLU A 71 8.51 -7.03 -2.74
N LEU A 72 7.34 -7.37 -2.20
CA LEU A 72 7.14 -7.48 -0.75
C LEU A 72 7.95 -8.63 -0.14
N GLU A 73 8.02 -9.78 -0.82
CA GLU A 73 8.86 -10.91 -0.39
C GLU A 73 10.37 -10.61 -0.47
N ALA A 74 10.76 -9.63 -1.27
CA ALA A 74 12.15 -9.22 -1.41
C ALA A 74 12.64 -8.22 -0.33
N VAL A 75 11.74 -7.73 0.54
CA VAL A 75 11.98 -6.71 1.59
C VAL A 75 12.08 -7.34 2.99
#